data_AF-A0A814ASI6-F1
#
_entry.id   AF-A0A814ASI6-F1
#
_cell.length_a   1.000
_cell.length_b   1.000
_cell.length_c   1.000
_cell.angle_alpha   90.00
_cell.angle_beta   90.00
_cell.angle_gamma   90.00
#
_symmetry.space_group_name_H-M   'P 1'
#
loop_
_entity.id
_entity.type
_entity.pdbx_description
1 polymer ?
#
loop_
_entity_poly.entity_id
_entity_poly.type
_entity_poly.pdbx_seq_one_letter_code
_entity_poly.pdbx_strand_id
1 'polypeptide(L)'
;MTSEDINYNVIIETGESGIDANVILCIFGDENTTTNLALRTTKDGSDAKFDANSILEFDLKAIDVGKIKKINIGHDGGEGTDQHWFLKSIQIEKKDEHYTFTANRWLSTDKDDKKTFIDLLADEKKTPPLSPVPKKDQATYTITVVTSSEEDAGTKSGVLMTIFGDKDSTKQFQLTNTKQDDKALFESGKTNEFEMELDDVGSINKINIGLDGTGVHPTWHLKSVQIQKGSENYNFSAKKILNESTPFIDLTPTPARKTPSPEPVKPEKARSHTSEQKIPPVKETAYKILICTSSEQKDTINEDANFYITIYGQKDQTKKLYLKHAIISDKKNLFKKDDKTEFEFKTMDVGKISKIALGQDDSENELVWHVDNVTIKRTNETITFNAEQTIGRNSEIELLPSAIPKKTEITYKILIRTGTSQEEGNDSNLYLIIYGKNGQTKKILLNETTKTNKDSSVKKNDKVEYEFKINDVGKIAKIVLSQNPNEQTLSWDIDNITIKRNNETTTFNVERKIEKDDEVELTPSPILKKTETPRKASKTVDTTSKLVAKTKGKH
;
A
#
# COMPACT_ATOMS: atom_id res chain seq x y z
N MET A 1 -28.63 0.27 -21.25
CA MET A 1 -28.87 1.32 -20.24
C MET A 1 -27.55 2.06 -20.08
N THR A 2 -27.53 3.36 -20.29
CA THR A 2 -26.35 4.20 -20.04
C THR A 2 -26.14 4.27 -18.53
N SER A 3 -24.96 3.92 -18.04
CA SER A 3 -24.56 4.07 -16.64
C SER A 3 -24.62 5.54 -16.23
N GLU A 4 -25.21 5.84 -15.08
CA GLU A 4 -25.34 7.20 -14.54
C GLU A 4 -24.13 7.56 -13.67
N ASP A 5 -23.74 8.84 -13.67
CA ASP A 5 -22.73 9.36 -12.76
C ASP A 5 -23.33 9.59 -11.36
N ILE A 6 -22.60 9.17 -10.34
CA ILE A 6 -22.97 9.34 -8.92
C ILE A 6 -21.88 10.12 -8.19
N ASN A 7 -22.22 10.61 -6.99
CA ASN A 7 -21.24 11.27 -6.12
C ASN A 7 -20.50 10.22 -5.26
N TYR A 8 -19.18 10.34 -5.21
CA TYR A 8 -18.30 9.64 -4.28
C TYR A 8 -17.73 10.68 -3.33
N ASN A 9 -18.02 10.54 -2.04
CA ASN A 9 -17.32 11.30 -1.00
C ASN A 9 -16.04 10.53 -0.64
N VAL A 10 -14.89 11.15 -0.89
CA VAL A 10 -13.58 10.52 -0.69
C VAL A 10 -12.84 11.28 0.39
N ILE A 11 -12.34 10.56 1.40
CA ILE A 11 -11.54 11.11 2.50
C ILE A 11 -10.17 10.46 2.44
N ILE A 12 -9.11 11.25 2.38
CA ILE A 12 -7.73 10.78 2.31
C ILE A 12 -6.97 11.27 3.53
N GLU A 13 -6.26 10.36 4.19
CA GLU A 13 -5.40 10.64 5.34
C GLU A 13 -3.93 10.44 4.92
N THR A 14 -3.17 11.52 5.00
CA THR A 14 -1.72 11.54 4.81
C THR A 14 -1.04 11.28 6.17
N GLY A 15 0.07 10.54 6.19
CA GLY A 15 0.87 10.30 7.40
C GLY A 15 2.07 11.23 7.48
N GLU A 16 3.22 10.72 7.91
CA GLU A 16 4.39 11.52 8.30
C GLU A 16 5.02 12.38 7.19
N SER A 17 4.59 12.23 5.93
CA SER A 17 5.07 13.02 4.81
C SER A 17 3.99 13.28 3.78
N GLY A 18 3.96 14.51 3.28
CA GLY A 18 3.04 14.98 2.27
C GLY A 18 3.57 14.86 0.84
N ILE A 19 2.82 15.42 -0.12
CA ILE A 19 3.23 15.53 -1.51
C ILE A 19 2.70 16.79 -2.16
N ASP A 20 3.56 17.49 -2.88
CA ASP A 20 3.19 18.58 -3.78
C ASP A 20 3.22 18.08 -5.23
N ALA A 21 2.20 17.31 -5.61
CA ALA A 21 2.07 16.69 -6.93
C ALA A 21 0.59 16.48 -7.27
N ASN A 22 0.29 16.15 -8.54
CA ASN A 22 -1.08 15.81 -8.90
C ASN A 22 -1.41 14.41 -8.40
N VAL A 23 -2.36 14.33 -7.46
CA VAL A 23 -2.87 13.04 -6.97
C VAL A 23 -4.08 12.60 -7.80
N ILE A 24 -4.06 11.34 -8.21
CA ILE A 24 -5.08 10.71 -9.04
C ILE A 24 -5.64 9.49 -8.32
N LEU A 25 -6.96 9.36 -8.34
CA LEU A 25 -7.71 8.20 -7.83
C LEU A 25 -8.47 7.51 -8.97
N CYS A 26 -8.42 6.19 -9.03
CA CYS A 26 -9.29 5.36 -9.86
C CYS A 26 -10.05 4.37 -8.98
N ILE A 27 -11.35 4.25 -9.18
CA ILE A 27 -12.21 3.34 -8.43
C ILE A 27 -12.68 2.22 -9.35
N PHE A 28 -12.49 0.98 -8.92
CA PHE A 28 -12.87 -0.23 -9.66
C PHE A 28 -13.96 -0.96 -8.89
N GLY A 29 -15.12 -1.15 -9.51
CA GLY A 29 -16.19 -1.98 -8.97
C GLY A 29 -16.43 -3.22 -9.81
N ASP A 30 -17.52 -3.93 -9.52
CA ASP A 30 -17.93 -5.14 -10.23
C ASP A 30 -18.68 -4.87 -11.55
N GLU A 31 -19.22 -3.66 -11.73
CA GLU A 31 -19.95 -3.28 -12.94
C GLU A 31 -19.11 -2.37 -13.86
N ASN A 32 -18.50 -1.32 -13.30
CA ASN A 32 -17.71 -0.35 -14.07
C ASN A 32 -16.39 0.01 -13.36
N THR A 33 -15.63 0.90 -13.99
CA THR A 33 -14.41 1.50 -13.45
C THR A 33 -14.44 2.99 -13.78
N THR A 34 -14.09 3.84 -12.83
CA THR A 34 -13.99 5.28 -13.10
C THR A 34 -12.80 5.56 -14.01
N THR A 35 -12.85 6.69 -14.73
CA THR A 35 -11.62 7.28 -15.27
C THR A 35 -10.75 7.79 -14.12
N ASN A 36 -9.56 8.30 -14.46
CA ASN A 36 -8.70 9.01 -13.51
C ASN A 36 -9.45 10.22 -12.92
N LEU A 37 -9.68 10.19 -11.62
CA LEU A 37 -10.26 11.28 -10.84
C LEU A 37 -9.13 12.10 -10.25
N ALA A 38 -8.93 13.30 -10.77
CA ALA A 38 -7.91 14.21 -10.26
C ALA A 38 -8.40 14.88 -8.97
N LEU A 39 -7.62 14.76 -7.91
CA LEU A 39 -7.97 15.27 -6.58
C LEU A 39 -7.46 16.70 -6.40
N ARG A 40 -8.00 17.63 -7.19
CA ARG A 40 -7.50 19.02 -7.26
C ARG A 40 -8.14 19.97 -6.27
N THR A 41 -9.43 19.79 -6.01
CA THR A 41 -10.24 20.71 -5.20
C THR A 41 -10.94 19.90 -4.13
N THR A 42 -10.72 20.28 -2.88
CA THR A 42 -11.35 19.65 -1.72
C THR A 42 -12.83 20.04 -1.66
N LYS A 43 -13.56 19.37 -0.77
CA LYS A 43 -15.01 19.55 -0.57
C LYS A 43 -15.40 20.96 -0.13
N ASP A 44 -14.52 21.68 0.57
CA ASP A 44 -14.75 23.07 0.96
C ASP A 44 -14.47 24.09 -0.16
N GLY A 45 -13.99 23.61 -1.32
CA GLY A 45 -13.68 24.42 -2.49
C GLY A 45 -12.25 24.95 -2.56
N SER A 46 -11.39 24.60 -1.59
CA SER A 46 -9.97 24.96 -1.61
C SER A 46 -9.14 24.03 -2.51
N ASP A 47 -7.96 24.51 -2.93
CA ASP A 47 -6.99 23.68 -3.65
C ASP A 47 -6.45 22.60 -2.71
N ALA A 48 -6.38 21.36 -3.20
CA ALA A 48 -5.93 20.23 -2.42
C ALA A 48 -4.43 20.30 -2.15
N LYS A 49 -4.07 20.29 -0.86
CA LYS A 49 -2.69 20.25 -0.38
C LYS A 49 -2.49 19.00 0.46
N PHE A 50 -1.79 18.02 -0.09
CA PHE A 50 -1.53 16.75 0.57
C PHE A 50 -0.37 16.87 1.56
N ASP A 51 -0.45 17.79 2.51
CA ASP A 51 0.60 18.03 3.50
C ASP A 51 0.74 16.83 4.47
N ALA A 52 1.89 16.73 5.14
CA ALA A 52 2.10 15.70 6.15
C ALA A 52 1.01 15.77 7.24
N ASN A 53 0.50 14.61 7.65
CA ASN A 53 -0.54 14.44 8.67
C ASN A 53 -1.88 15.14 8.35
N SER A 54 -2.14 15.49 7.10
CA SER A 54 -3.40 16.11 6.66
C SER A 54 -4.50 15.09 6.41
N ILE A 55 -5.75 15.54 6.57
CA ILE A 55 -6.95 14.83 6.12
C ILE A 55 -7.67 15.73 5.10
N LEU A 56 -7.94 15.18 3.92
CA LEU A 56 -8.58 15.90 2.81
C LEU A 56 -9.87 15.19 2.41
N GLU A 57 -10.95 15.96 2.27
CA GLU A 57 -12.23 15.48 1.78
C GLU A 57 -12.49 15.96 0.35
N PHE A 58 -13.09 15.11 -0.48
CA PHE A 58 -13.43 15.40 -1.87
C PHE A 58 -14.86 14.92 -2.16
N ASP A 59 -15.60 15.69 -2.97
CA ASP A 59 -16.85 15.24 -3.59
C ASP A 59 -16.61 15.07 -5.09
N LEU A 60 -16.54 13.82 -5.56
CA LEU A 60 -16.20 13.47 -6.93
C LEU A 60 -17.41 12.90 -7.66
N LYS A 61 -17.74 13.44 -8.84
CA LYS A 61 -18.74 12.85 -9.73
C LYS A 61 -18.07 11.93 -10.74
N ALA A 62 -18.52 10.68 -10.78
CA ALA A 62 -18.05 9.68 -11.72
C ALA A 62 -19.09 8.59 -11.94
N ILE A 63 -18.90 7.78 -12.98
CA ILE A 63 -19.74 6.61 -13.30
C ILE A 63 -19.94 5.70 -12.07
N ASP A 64 -21.16 5.22 -11.86
CA ASP A 64 -21.41 4.21 -10.82
C ASP A 64 -20.69 2.90 -11.16
N VAL A 65 -19.75 2.49 -10.30
CA VAL A 65 -18.95 1.29 -10.50
C VAL A 65 -19.60 -0.01 -10.02
N GLY A 66 -20.79 0.05 -9.42
CA GLY A 66 -21.33 -1.09 -8.66
C GLY A 66 -20.53 -1.31 -7.37
N LYS A 67 -20.51 -2.50 -6.77
CA LYS A 67 -19.80 -2.71 -5.51
C LYS A 67 -18.29 -2.46 -5.68
N ILE A 68 -17.70 -1.53 -4.92
CA ILE A 68 -16.26 -1.23 -5.04
C ILE A 68 -15.46 -2.47 -4.65
N LYS A 69 -14.51 -2.85 -5.52
CA LYS A 69 -13.62 -4.00 -5.35
C LYS A 69 -12.17 -3.58 -5.11
N LYS A 70 -11.75 -2.46 -5.69
CA LYS A 70 -10.38 -1.96 -5.63
C LYS A 70 -10.37 -0.46 -5.85
N ILE A 71 -9.39 0.23 -5.28
CA ILE A 71 -8.99 1.57 -5.70
C ILE A 71 -7.52 1.58 -6.11
N ASN A 72 -7.17 2.44 -7.04
CA ASN A 72 -5.78 2.80 -7.35
C ASN A 72 -5.60 4.28 -7.01
N ILE A 73 -4.59 4.61 -6.22
CA ILE A 73 -4.28 5.99 -5.89
C ILE A 73 -2.79 6.22 -6.03
N GLY A 74 -2.42 7.36 -6.60
CA GLY A 74 -1.01 7.71 -6.79
C GLY A 74 -0.81 9.15 -7.21
N HIS A 75 0.45 9.53 -7.35
CA HIS A 75 0.88 10.85 -7.77
C HIS A 75 1.83 10.77 -8.97
N ASP A 76 1.88 11.86 -9.75
CA ASP A 76 2.74 11.97 -10.95
C ASP A 76 4.16 12.45 -10.65
N GLY A 77 4.43 12.89 -9.41
CA GLY A 77 5.70 13.48 -9.01
C GLY A 77 5.76 14.96 -9.39
N GLY A 78 5.96 15.80 -8.38
CA GLY A 78 6.07 17.25 -8.53
C GLY A 78 7.49 17.74 -8.83
N GLU A 79 7.62 19.06 -8.95
CA GLU A 79 8.91 19.73 -9.07
C GLU A 79 9.54 19.94 -7.67
N GLY A 80 10.65 19.28 -7.35
CA GLY A 80 11.38 19.50 -6.08
C GLY A 80 12.02 18.25 -5.47
N THR A 81 12.67 18.42 -4.31
CA THR A 81 13.46 17.36 -3.63
C THR A 81 12.66 16.46 -2.69
N ASP A 82 11.43 16.82 -2.33
CA ASP A 82 10.62 16.08 -1.34
C ASP A 82 9.41 15.41 -2.01
N GLN A 83 9.67 14.40 -2.83
CA GLN A 83 8.67 13.65 -3.60
C GLN A 83 8.27 12.33 -2.90
N HIS A 84 7.96 12.43 -1.60
CA HIS A 84 7.68 11.26 -0.79
C HIS A 84 6.34 11.40 -0.08
N TRP A 85 5.31 10.76 -0.61
CA TRP A 85 4.02 10.77 0.05
C TRP A 85 3.91 9.57 1.00
N PHE A 86 3.60 9.78 2.27
CA PHE A 86 3.17 8.67 3.13
C PHE A 86 1.65 8.62 3.15
N LEU A 87 1.05 7.68 2.40
CA LEU A 87 -0.39 7.50 2.38
C LEU A 87 -0.81 6.58 3.52
N LYS A 88 -1.70 7.06 4.39
CA LYS A 88 -2.14 6.33 5.58
C LYS A 88 -3.44 5.56 5.32
N SER A 89 -4.50 6.24 4.89
CA SER A 89 -5.78 5.60 4.57
C SER A 89 -6.62 6.40 3.58
N ILE A 90 -7.58 5.71 2.94
CA ILE A 90 -8.62 6.30 2.10
C ILE A 90 -9.98 5.75 2.55
N GLN A 91 -10.96 6.62 2.71
CA GLN A 91 -12.36 6.25 2.91
C GLN A 91 -13.17 6.70 1.69
N ILE A 92 -14.08 5.86 1.23
CA ILE A 92 -14.99 6.20 0.13
C ILE A 92 -16.40 5.90 0.56
N GLU A 93 -17.26 6.91 0.50
CA GLU A 93 -18.69 6.81 0.73
C GLU A 93 -19.40 7.07 -0.60
N LYS A 94 -20.29 6.15 -0.99
CA LYS A 94 -21.15 6.34 -2.15
C LYS A 94 -22.53 5.80 -1.85
N LYS A 95 -23.58 6.56 -2.14
CA LYS A 95 -24.96 6.18 -1.77
C LYS A 95 -24.99 5.77 -0.28
N ASP A 96 -25.36 4.52 0.01
CA ASP A 96 -25.40 3.94 1.36
C ASP A 96 -24.25 2.95 1.66
N GLU A 97 -23.17 3.00 0.86
CA GLU A 97 -22.01 2.12 1.00
C GLU A 97 -20.78 2.89 1.49
N HIS A 98 -20.09 2.31 2.47
CA HIS A 98 -18.85 2.85 3.03
C HIS A 98 -17.70 1.84 2.84
N TYR A 99 -16.56 2.35 2.37
CA TYR A 99 -15.36 1.57 2.14
C TYR A 99 -14.17 2.23 2.84
N THR A 100 -13.32 1.42 3.47
CA THR A 100 -12.09 1.87 4.10
C THR A 100 -10.92 1.07 3.57
N PHE A 101 -9.92 1.78 3.07
CA PHE A 101 -8.69 1.24 2.51
C PHE A 101 -7.53 1.74 3.36
N THR A 102 -6.86 0.82 4.06
CA THR A 102 -5.65 1.13 4.82
C THR A 102 -4.43 0.93 3.92
N ALA A 103 -3.59 1.95 3.80
CA ALA A 103 -2.36 1.92 3.02
C ALA A 103 -1.12 1.81 3.92
N ASN A 104 -0.92 2.77 4.83
CA ASN A 104 0.22 2.89 5.75
C ASN A 104 1.58 2.64 5.07
N ARG A 105 1.86 3.38 3.99
CA ARG A 105 3.08 3.17 3.21
C ARG A 105 3.51 4.41 2.45
N TRP A 106 4.78 4.42 2.07
CA TRP A 106 5.34 5.40 1.15
C TRP A 106 4.89 5.13 -0.29
N LEU A 107 4.40 6.18 -0.93
CA LEU A 107 4.26 6.34 -2.37
C LEU A 107 5.35 7.34 -2.78
N SER A 108 6.46 6.82 -3.30
CA SER A 108 7.66 7.59 -3.55
C SER A 108 8.56 6.85 -4.54
N THR A 109 9.51 7.55 -5.16
CA THR A 109 10.46 6.97 -6.12
C THR A 109 11.68 6.31 -5.46
N ASP A 110 11.91 6.52 -4.16
CA ASP A 110 13.10 6.03 -3.45
C ASP A 110 12.82 5.42 -2.05
N LYS A 111 11.60 5.57 -1.52
CA LYS A 111 11.14 4.98 -0.25
C LYS A 111 10.18 3.80 -0.47
N ASP A 112 10.07 2.91 0.52
CA ASP A 112 9.37 1.62 0.47
C ASP A 112 9.64 0.84 -0.83
N ASP A 113 8.61 0.55 -1.62
CA ASP A 113 8.69 -0.24 -2.85
C ASP A 113 9.03 0.62 -4.08
N LYS A 114 9.38 1.90 -3.88
CA LYS A 114 9.75 2.87 -4.92
C LYS A 114 8.65 3.12 -5.96
N LYS A 115 7.38 2.87 -5.61
CA LYS A 115 6.22 3.21 -6.45
C LYS A 115 5.54 4.46 -5.96
N THR A 116 5.08 5.29 -6.89
CA THR A 116 4.29 6.50 -6.61
C THR A 116 2.77 6.25 -6.59
N PHE A 117 2.34 4.98 -6.63
CA PHE A 117 0.95 4.57 -6.60
C PHE A 117 0.74 3.24 -5.87
N ILE A 118 -0.48 2.99 -5.41
CA ILE A 118 -0.90 1.71 -4.82
C ILE A 118 -2.30 1.31 -5.27
N ASP A 119 -2.47 -0.01 -5.48
CA ASP A 119 -3.76 -0.68 -5.53
C ASP A 119 -4.21 -1.16 -4.13
N LEU A 120 -5.38 -0.74 -3.68
CA LEU A 120 -5.97 -1.18 -2.41
C LEU A 120 -7.28 -1.92 -2.67
N LEU A 121 -7.36 -3.16 -2.19
CA LEU A 121 -8.56 -4.00 -2.34
C LEU A 121 -9.60 -3.67 -1.28
N ALA A 122 -10.87 -3.68 -1.68
CA ALA A 122 -11.98 -3.53 -0.76
C ALA A 122 -12.11 -4.81 0.08
N ASP A 123 -12.12 -4.68 1.40
CA ASP A 123 -12.34 -5.81 2.30
C ASP A 123 -13.82 -6.22 2.26
N GLU A 124 -14.14 -7.28 1.52
CA GLU A 124 -15.51 -7.79 1.37
C GLU A 124 -16.18 -8.18 2.70
N LYS A 125 -15.39 -8.37 3.77
CA LYS A 125 -15.89 -8.65 5.13
C LYS A 125 -16.17 -7.39 5.96
N LYS A 126 -15.67 -6.23 5.53
CA LYS A 126 -15.96 -4.91 6.12
C LYS A 126 -16.95 -4.08 5.30
N THR A 127 -17.34 -4.52 4.10
CA THR A 127 -18.50 -3.97 3.39
C THR A 127 -19.78 -4.57 4.01
N PRO A 128 -20.61 -3.80 4.72
CA PRO A 128 -21.86 -4.34 5.24
C PRO A 128 -22.75 -4.78 4.05
N PRO A 129 -23.45 -5.92 4.12
CA PRO A 129 -24.46 -6.26 3.14
C PRO A 129 -25.65 -5.30 3.25
N LEU A 130 -26.29 -5.04 2.10
CA LEU A 130 -27.51 -4.25 1.92
C LEU A 130 -28.54 -4.56 3.01
N SER A 131 -28.58 -3.71 4.01
CA SER A 131 -29.62 -3.60 5.03
C SER A 131 -29.57 -2.15 5.50
N PRO A 132 -30.70 -1.49 5.78
CA PRO A 132 -30.69 -0.10 6.20
C PRO A 132 -29.80 0.01 7.44
N VAL A 133 -28.64 0.64 7.30
CA VAL A 133 -27.69 0.81 8.40
C VAL A 133 -28.38 1.69 9.44
N PRO A 134 -28.55 1.22 10.69
CA PRO A 134 -28.90 2.12 11.77
C PRO A 134 -27.76 3.13 11.86
N LYS A 135 -28.08 4.44 11.87
CA LYS A 135 -27.10 5.51 12.13
C LYS A 135 -26.17 5.07 13.26
N LYS A 136 -24.84 5.14 13.07
CA LYS A 136 -23.90 4.90 14.17
C LYS A 136 -24.34 5.77 15.35
N ASP A 137 -24.44 5.16 16.53
CA ASP A 137 -24.79 5.90 17.73
C ASP A 137 -23.72 6.97 17.97
N GLN A 138 -24.15 8.24 18.10
CA GLN A 138 -23.28 9.35 18.46
C GLN A 138 -23.36 9.58 19.97
N ALA A 139 -22.27 10.08 20.55
CA ALA A 139 -22.20 10.49 21.94
C ALA A 139 -21.52 11.85 22.06
N THR A 140 -21.96 12.64 23.03
CA THR A 140 -21.31 13.88 23.44
C THR A 140 -20.06 13.58 24.26
N TYR A 141 -18.94 14.16 23.84
CA TYR A 141 -17.67 14.14 24.55
C TYR A 141 -17.33 15.57 24.99
N THR A 142 -17.04 15.73 26.28
CA THR A 142 -16.39 16.94 26.81
C THR A 142 -14.92 16.64 27.03
N ILE A 143 -14.06 17.27 26.24
CA ILE A 143 -12.62 17.05 26.22
C ILE A 143 -11.95 18.28 26.83
N THR A 144 -11.28 18.10 27.97
CA THR A 144 -10.53 19.15 28.65
C THR A 144 -9.04 18.89 28.49
N VAL A 145 -8.33 19.78 27.80
CA VAL A 145 -6.89 19.70 27.56
C VAL A 145 -6.17 20.72 28.43
N VAL A 146 -5.12 20.28 29.12
CA VAL A 146 -4.27 21.14 29.96
C VAL A 146 -2.88 21.21 29.34
N THR A 147 -2.47 22.40 28.92
CA THR A 147 -1.09 22.70 28.51
C THR A 147 -0.23 22.94 29.76
N SER A 148 1.03 22.49 29.73
CA SER A 148 1.98 22.74 30.83
C SER A 148 2.20 24.24 31.04
N SER A 149 2.51 24.65 32.28
CA SER A 149 2.81 26.03 32.64
C SER A 149 4.29 26.39 32.52
N GLU A 150 5.08 25.53 31.87
CA GLU A 150 6.49 25.79 31.57
C GLU A 150 6.63 26.88 30.49
N GLU A 151 7.81 27.51 30.44
CA GLU A 151 8.14 28.47 29.39
C GLU A 151 8.05 27.78 28.02
N ASP A 152 7.45 28.45 27.03
CA ASP A 152 7.23 27.94 25.68
C ASP A 152 6.51 26.57 25.57
N ALA A 153 5.74 26.19 26.60
CA ALA A 153 4.93 24.97 26.59
C ALA A 153 3.76 24.99 25.61
N GLY A 154 3.30 26.17 25.20
CA GLY A 154 2.14 26.34 24.31
C GLY A 154 2.44 26.09 22.83
N THR A 155 1.39 25.87 22.05
CA THR A 155 1.50 25.65 20.60
C THR A 155 0.56 26.54 19.81
N LYS A 156 0.96 26.86 18.57
CA LYS A 156 0.12 27.50 17.56
C LYS A 156 -0.32 26.52 16.46
N SER A 157 0.19 25.30 16.48
CA SER A 157 -0.23 24.22 15.58
C SER A 157 -1.61 23.72 15.96
N GLY A 158 -2.37 23.20 15.00
CA GLY A 158 -3.60 22.50 15.30
C GLY A 158 -3.34 21.25 16.14
N VAL A 159 -4.25 20.97 17.08
CA VAL A 159 -4.19 19.77 17.91
C VAL A 159 -5.20 18.76 17.40
N LEU A 160 -4.71 17.59 16.99
CA LEU A 160 -5.49 16.48 16.46
C LEU A 160 -5.64 15.38 17.52
N MET A 161 -6.80 14.72 17.56
CA MET A 161 -7.09 13.65 18.50
C MET A 161 -7.88 12.50 17.86
N THR A 162 -7.63 11.28 18.32
CA THR A 162 -8.45 10.09 18.06
C THR A 162 -8.74 9.37 19.37
N ILE A 163 -10.01 9.00 19.60
CA ILE A 163 -10.44 8.27 20.80
C ILE A 163 -10.69 6.81 20.43
N PHE A 164 -10.10 5.88 21.18
CA PHE A 164 -10.29 4.44 21.02
C PHE A 164 -11.05 3.87 22.22
N GLY A 165 -12.07 3.07 21.94
CA GLY A 165 -12.81 2.33 22.94
C GLY A 165 -12.94 0.85 22.61
N ASP A 166 -13.82 0.16 23.31
CA ASP A 166 -14.06 -1.27 23.15
C ASP A 166 -15.02 -1.62 22.00
N LYS A 167 -15.86 -0.67 21.56
CA LYS A 167 -16.74 -0.85 20.40
C LYS A 167 -16.05 -0.50 19.08
N ASP A 168 -15.40 0.67 19.03
CA ASP A 168 -14.82 1.25 17.80
C ASP A 168 -13.78 2.34 18.18
N SER A 169 -13.36 3.15 17.21
CA SER A 169 -12.66 4.40 17.40
C SER A 169 -13.38 5.56 16.70
N THR A 170 -13.21 6.78 17.19
CA THR A 170 -13.65 7.96 16.45
C THR A 170 -12.81 8.12 15.18
N LYS A 171 -13.30 8.89 14.19
CA LYS A 171 -12.40 9.50 13.21
C LYS A 171 -11.40 10.41 13.93
N GLN A 172 -10.24 10.69 13.34
CA GLN A 172 -9.36 11.73 13.86
C GLN A 172 -10.03 13.08 13.66
N PHE A 173 -9.99 13.94 14.67
CA PHE A 173 -10.62 15.26 14.64
C PHE A 173 -9.68 16.30 15.22
N GLN A 174 -9.82 17.54 14.76
CA GLN A 174 -9.11 18.68 15.32
C GLN A 174 -9.89 19.27 16.50
N LEU A 175 -9.17 19.61 17.56
CA LEU A 175 -9.74 20.32 18.70
C LEU A 175 -9.86 21.81 18.35
N THR A 176 -11.05 22.20 17.88
CA THR A 176 -11.41 23.59 17.60
C THR A 176 -12.51 24.05 18.56
N ASN A 177 -12.44 25.30 19.02
CA ASN A 177 -13.45 25.84 19.93
C ASN A 177 -14.37 26.80 19.16
N THR A 178 -15.62 26.39 18.92
CA THR A 178 -16.61 27.24 18.23
C THR A 178 -17.09 28.44 19.07
N LYS A 179 -16.72 28.53 20.35
CA LYS A 179 -17.19 29.53 21.32
C LYS A 179 -16.09 30.48 21.84
N GLN A 180 -14.82 30.27 21.50
CA GLN A 180 -13.70 31.15 21.89
C GLN A 180 -12.99 31.71 20.66
N ASP A 181 -12.42 32.90 20.81
CA ASP A 181 -11.55 33.51 19.81
C ASP A 181 -10.33 32.59 19.62
N ASP A 182 -10.12 32.05 18.40
CA ASP A 182 -9.13 31.00 18.07
C ASP A 182 -7.67 31.34 18.45
N LYS A 183 -7.40 32.59 18.84
CA LYS A 183 -6.05 33.11 19.09
C LYS A 183 -5.36 32.62 20.36
N ALA A 184 -6.06 32.00 21.31
CA ALA A 184 -5.51 31.64 22.62
C ALA A 184 -5.69 30.16 23.01
N LEU A 185 -5.91 29.27 22.04
CA LEU A 185 -5.96 27.83 22.30
C LEU A 185 -4.56 27.28 22.57
N PHE A 186 -4.46 26.39 23.56
CA PHE A 186 -3.25 25.64 23.92
C PHE A 186 -2.04 26.48 24.33
N GLU A 187 -2.20 27.73 24.77
CA GLU A 187 -1.10 28.53 25.34
C GLU A 187 -0.57 27.92 26.66
N SER A 188 0.68 28.26 27.00
CA SER A 188 1.32 27.81 28.24
C SER A 188 0.44 28.08 29.47
N GLY A 189 0.20 27.03 30.26
CA GLY A 189 -0.58 27.07 31.49
C GLY A 189 -2.09 27.17 31.32
N LYS A 190 -2.60 27.15 30.09
CA LYS A 190 -4.05 27.18 29.83
C LYS A 190 -4.70 25.80 29.90
N THR A 191 -5.98 25.84 30.26
CA THR A 191 -6.90 24.71 30.13
C THR A 191 -7.94 25.10 29.09
N ASN A 192 -8.09 24.28 28.07
CA ASN A 192 -9.09 24.46 27.01
C ASN A 192 -10.08 23.30 27.05
N GLU A 193 -11.36 23.60 26.89
CA GLU A 193 -12.44 22.62 26.91
C GLU A 193 -13.18 22.63 25.56
N PHE A 194 -13.49 21.43 25.07
CA PHE A 194 -14.13 21.19 23.78
C PHE A 194 -15.33 20.28 24.00
N GLU A 195 -16.49 20.65 23.46
CA GLU A 195 -17.71 19.85 23.49
C GLU A 195 -18.02 19.39 22.08
N MET A 196 -18.12 18.08 21.87
CA MET A 196 -18.16 17.48 20.54
C MET A 196 -19.11 16.29 20.47
N GLU A 197 -19.84 16.18 19.36
CA GLU A 197 -20.60 14.97 19.01
C GLU A 197 -19.75 14.07 18.12
N LEU A 198 -19.42 12.88 18.60
CA LEU A 198 -18.56 11.91 17.91
C LEU A 198 -19.16 10.50 17.98
N ASP A 199 -18.63 9.59 17.17
CA ASP A 199 -19.02 8.17 17.21
C ASP A 199 -18.90 7.59 18.65
N ASP A 200 -19.90 6.82 19.09
CA ASP A 200 -19.88 6.11 20.37
C ASP A 200 -18.88 4.95 20.34
N VAL A 201 -17.68 5.18 20.86
CA VAL A 201 -16.61 4.15 20.94
C VAL A 201 -16.79 3.12 22.07
N GLY A 202 -17.86 3.21 22.86
CA GLY A 202 -18.00 2.48 24.12
C GLY A 202 -17.02 2.97 25.20
N SER A 203 -16.48 2.07 26.03
CA SER A 203 -15.57 2.42 27.13
C SER A 203 -14.19 2.79 26.59
N ILE A 204 -13.72 4.00 26.90
CA ILE A 204 -12.47 4.55 26.35
C ILE A 204 -11.26 3.82 26.97
N ASN A 205 -10.39 3.28 26.13
CA ASN A 205 -9.19 2.55 26.55
C ASN A 205 -7.87 3.22 26.13
N LYS A 206 -7.90 4.11 25.13
CA LYS A 206 -6.72 4.82 24.63
C LYS A 206 -7.14 6.10 23.91
N ILE A 207 -6.29 7.11 23.93
CA ILE A 207 -6.35 8.25 23.02
C ILE A 207 -5.02 8.40 22.29
N ASN A 208 -5.08 8.87 21.06
CA ASN A 208 -3.93 9.39 20.33
C ASN A 208 -4.13 10.89 20.21
N ILE A 209 -3.18 11.70 20.67
CA ILE A 209 -3.26 13.17 20.59
C ILE A 209 -1.92 13.71 20.08
N GLY A 210 -1.97 14.74 19.23
CA GLY A 210 -0.76 15.31 18.65
C GLY A 210 -0.98 16.59 17.87
N LEU A 211 0.09 17.04 17.23
CA LEU A 211 0.14 18.26 16.44
C LEU A 211 -0.10 17.95 14.96
N ASP A 212 -0.77 18.84 14.26
CA ASP A 212 -0.96 18.78 12.79
C ASP A 212 0.32 19.10 12.01
N GLY A 213 1.40 19.51 12.68
CA GLY A 213 2.68 19.84 12.07
C GLY A 213 2.74 21.24 11.44
N THR A 214 1.70 22.06 11.58
CA THR A 214 1.69 23.43 11.06
C THR A 214 2.44 24.40 11.99
N GLY A 215 3.07 25.44 11.43
CA GLY A 215 3.76 26.50 12.19
C GLY A 215 5.28 26.36 12.29
N VAL A 216 5.94 27.40 12.81
CA VAL A 216 7.41 27.45 12.98
C VAL A 216 7.77 26.87 14.35
N HIS A 217 8.53 25.77 14.38
CA HIS A 217 8.90 25.00 15.58
C HIS A 217 7.67 24.49 16.38
N PRO A 218 6.92 23.50 15.85
CA PRO A 218 5.71 23.00 16.49
C PRO A 218 6.05 22.16 17.72
N THR A 219 6.35 22.83 18.84
CA THR A 219 6.55 22.18 20.14
C THR A 219 5.33 22.40 21.02
N TRP A 220 4.88 21.36 21.72
CA TRP A 220 3.78 21.46 22.67
C TRP A 220 4.04 20.59 23.88
N HIS A 221 4.05 21.20 25.06
CA HIS A 221 4.15 20.44 26.30
C HIS A 221 2.75 20.14 26.85
N LEU A 222 2.21 19.00 26.45
CA LEU A 222 0.92 18.50 26.93
C LEU A 222 1.06 17.97 28.37
N LYS A 223 0.28 18.53 29.30
CA LYS A 223 0.25 18.09 30.70
C LYS A 223 -0.72 16.93 30.88
N SER A 224 -1.98 17.11 30.52
CA SER A 224 -3.03 16.09 30.68
C SER A 224 -4.24 16.35 29.79
N VAL A 225 -5.01 15.28 29.54
CA VAL A 225 -6.32 15.33 28.89
C VAL A 225 -7.34 14.69 29.82
N GLN A 226 -8.53 15.26 29.93
CA GLN A 226 -9.68 14.66 30.59
C GLN A 226 -10.80 14.53 29.57
N ILE A 227 -11.46 13.38 29.54
CA ILE A 227 -12.59 13.14 28.65
C ILE A 227 -13.78 12.70 29.50
N GLN A 228 -14.86 13.47 29.44
CA GLN A 228 -16.14 13.08 29.98
C GLN A 228 -17.04 12.60 28.83
N LYS A 229 -17.60 11.40 28.98
CA LYS A 229 -18.56 10.81 28.06
C LYS A 229 -19.79 10.37 28.86
N GLY A 230 -20.87 11.13 28.77
CA GLY A 230 -22.03 10.97 29.65
C GLY A 230 -21.63 11.09 31.14
N SER A 231 -21.70 9.97 31.87
CA SER A 231 -21.32 9.90 33.30
C SER A 231 -19.89 9.37 33.55
N GLU A 232 -19.21 8.89 32.52
CA GLU A 232 -17.87 8.34 32.62
C GLU A 232 -16.81 9.43 32.49
N ASN A 233 -15.77 9.37 33.32
CA ASN A 233 -14.66 10.32 33.31
C ASN A 233 -13.33 9.59 33.16
N TYR A 234 -12.58 9.96 32.12
CA TYR A 234 -11.31 9.36 31.76
C TYR A 234 -10.19 10.40 31.90
N ASN A 235 -9.13 10.08 32.65
CA ASN A 235 -8.02 10.98 32.90
C ASN A 235 -6.75 10.45 32.24
N PHE A 236 -6.08 11.25 31.42
CA PHE A 236 -4.87 10.87 30.71
C PHE A 236 -3.72 11.78 31.14
N SER A 237 -2.68 11.20 31.73
CA SER A 237 -1.46 11.92 32.10
C SER A 237 -0.43 11.78 30.97
N ALA A 238 0.00 12.90 30.39
CA ALA A 238 1.03 12.93 29.35
C ALA A 238 2.38 13.33 29.95
N LYS A 239 2.51 14.59 30.39
CA LYS A 239 3.77 15.22 30.82
C LYS A 239 4.92 14.97 29.83
N LYS A 240 4.62 15.08 28.54
CA LYS A 240 5.58 14.89 27.44
C LYS A 240 5.51 16.06 26.48
N ILE A 241 6.67 16.41 25.92
CA ILE A 241 6.80 17.38 24.85
C ILE A 241 6.51 16.65 23.53
N LEU A 242 5.57 17.17 22.77
CA LEU A 242 5.31 16.79 21.38
C LEU A 242 6.05 17.78 20.48
N ASN A 243 6.68 17.26 19.43
CA ASN A 243 7.47 18.03 18.47
C ASN A 243 7.56 17.29 17.14
N GLU A 244 8.31 17.81 16.18
CA GLU A 244 8.49 17.19 14.85
C GLU A 244 8.96 15.72 14.90
N SER A 245 9.79 15.34 15.87
CA SER A 245 10.28 13.96 16.02
C SER A 245 9.28 13.04 16.74
N THR A 246 8.39 13.60 17.56
CA THR A 246 7.32 12.87 18.26
C THR A 246 6.03 13.70 18.24
N PRO A 247 5.35 13.82 17.09
CA PRO A 247 4.22 14.74 16.93
C PRO A 247 2.95 14.23 17.61
N PHE A 248 2.84 12.92 17.82
CA PHE A 248 1.71 12.26 18.46
C PHE A 248 2.15 11.38 19.62
N ILE A 249 1.24 11.18 20.57
CA ILE A 249 1.41 10.26 21.69
C ILE A 249 0.15 9.45 21.93
N ASP A 250 0.33 8.15 22.18
CA ASP A 250 -0.71 7.28 22.71
C ASP A 250 -0.75 7.37 24.24
N LEU A 251 -1.92 7.68 24.79
CA LEU A 251 -2.19 7.76 26.22
C LEU A 251 -3.28 6.77 26.60
N THR A 252 -3.11 6.07 27.72
CA THR A 252 -4.14 5.19 28.29
C THR A 252 -4.75 5.84 29.54
N PRO A 253 -6.02 5.55 29.89
CA PRO A 253 -6.65 6.11 31.07
C PRO A 253 -5.87 5.77 32.33
N THR A 254 -5.55 6.79 33.12
CA THR A 254 -4.95 6.64 34.43
C THR A 254 -6.03 6.11 35.37
N PRO A 255 -5.80 5.03 36.14
CA PRO A 255 -6.76 4.53 37.10
C PRO A 255 -7.18 5.66 38.05
N ALA A 256 -8.48 5.83 38.27
CA ALA A 256 -8.99 6.83 39.19
C ALA A 256 -8.36 6.61 40.58
N ARG A 257 -7.44 7.51 40.96
CA ARG A 257 -6.89 7.52 42.31
C ARG A 257 -8.06 7.77 43.24
N LYS A 258 -8.46 6.78 44.04
CA LYS A 258 -9.35 7.00 45.19
C LYS A 258 -8.72 8.11 46.01
N THR A 259 -9.40 9.25 46.09
CA THR A 259 -8.99 10.42 46.88
C THR A 259 -8.73 9.96 48.30
N PRO A 260 -7.52 10.07 48.86
CA PRO A 260 -7.34 9.96 50.29
C PRO A 260 -7.88 11.24 50.92
N SER A 261 -8.76 11.08 51.91
CA SER A 261 -9.15 12.12 52.87
C SER A 261 -7.92 12.83 53.46
N PRO A 262 -7.97 14.13 53.78
CA PRO A 262 -6.78 14.89 54.14
C PRO A 262 -6.35 14.60 55.59
N GLU A 263 -5.09 14.22 55.78
CA GLU A 263 -4.40 14.29 57.07
C GLU A 263 -2.90 14.61 56.82
N PRO A 264 -2.19 15.18 57.81
CA PRO A 264 -1.60 16.50 57.67
C PRO A 264 -0.14 16.52 57.20
N VAL A 265 0.24 17.69 56.69
CA VAL A 265 1.57 18.09 56.22
C VAL A 265 2.67 17.87 57.27
N LYS A 266 3.79 17.22 56.88
CA LYS A 266 5.18 17.58 57.26
C LYS A 266 6.23 16.79 56.45
N PRO A 267 7.50 17.24 56.38
CA PRO A 267 8.07 17.68 55.11
C PRO A 267 9.20 16.78 54.58
N GLU A 268 9.33 16.86 53.25
CA GLU A 268 10.54 16.81 52.41
C GLU A 268 11.82 16.15 52.96
N LYS A 269 12.26 15.10 52.26
CA LYS A 269 13.67 14.86 51.93
C LYS A 269 13.82 13.92 50.74
N ALA A 270 14.67 14.34 49.80
CA ALA A 270 15.01 13.66 48.57
C ALA A 270 15.79 12.35 48.80
N ARG A 271 15.43 11.28 48.05
CA ARG A 271 16.40 10.48 47.28
C ARG A 271 15.73 9.45 46.37
N SER A 272 16.21 9.46 45.12
CA SER A 272 16.24 8.44 44.07
C SER A 272 15.79 7.01 44.40
N HIS A 273 14.82 6.50 43.61
CA HIS A 273 14.77 5.09 43.22
C HIS A 273 14.30 4.96 41.78
N THR A 274 15.23 4.52 40.92
CA THR A 274 14.98 3.95 39.60
C THR A 274 14.19 2.65 39.81
N SER A 275 12.98 2.57 39.26
CA SER A 275 12.25 1.29 39.14
C SER A 275 11.99 1.05 37.66
N GLU A 276 12.65 0.03 37.12
CA GLU A 276 12.37 -0.51 35.80
C GLU A 276 10.92 -1.04 35.79
N GLN A 277 10.06 -0.41 35.00
CA GLN A 277 8.75 -0.99 34.69
C GLN A 277 8.95 -2.17 33.75
N LYS A 278 8.75 -3.39 34.28
CA LYS A 278 8.61 -4.60 33.46
C LYS A 278 7.40 -4.46 32.53
N ILE A 279 7.69 -4.38 31.23
CA ILE A 279 6.69 -4.51 30.16
C ILE A 279 6.08 -5.91 30.26
N PRO A 280 4.74 -6.08 30.15
CA PRO A 280 4.12 -7.39 30.08
C PRO A 280 4.69 -8.19 28.88
N PRO A 281 4.91 -9.51 29.01
CA PRO A 281 5.47 -10.29 27.90
C PRO A 281 4.53 -10.28 26.70
N VAL A 282 5.04 -9.84 25.54
CA VAL A 282 4.37 -10.00 24.25
C VAL A 282 4.15 -11.49 24.04
N LYS A 283 2.91 -11.90 23.76
CA LYS A 283 2.58 -13.31 23.51
C LYS A 283 3.20 -13.74 22.17
N GLU A 284 4.37 -14.36 22.24
CA GLU A 284 5.07 -14.90 21.07
C GLU A 284 4.33 -16.10 20.47
N THR A 285 4.29 -16.18 19.15
CA THR A 285 3.81 -17.33 18.39
C THR A 285 4.99 -18.09 17.79
N ALA A 286 4.92 -19.42 17.84
CA ALA A 286 5.87 -20.30 17.18
C ALA A 286 5.54 -20.45 15.68
N TYR A 287 6.56 -20.30 14.84
CA TYR A 287 6.53 -20.53 13.40
C TYR A 287 7.52 -21.64 13.07
N LYS A 288 7.04 -22.71 12.45
CA LYS A 288 7.89 -23.77 11.89
C LYS A 288 8.00 -23.57 10.38
N ILE A 289 9.19 -23.28 9.90
CA ILE A 289 9.47 -22.84 8.54
C ILE A 289 10.30 -23.94 7.87
N LEU A 290 9.65 -24.75 7.06
CA LEU A 290 10.32 -25.77 6.24
C LEU A 290 10.78 -25.14 4.93
N ILE A 291 12.09 -25.13 4.68
CA ILE A 291 12.68 -24.66 3.43
C ILE A 291 13.19 -25.86 2.65
N CYS A 292 12.80 -25.96 1.39
CA CYS A 292 13.33 -26.93 0.44
C CYS A 292 14.25 -26.21 -0.55
N THR A 293 15.53 -26.56 -0.60
CA THR A 293 16.45 -26.08 -1.65
C THR A 293 16.30 -26.94 -2.91
N SER A 294 16.67 -26.36 -4.05
CA SER A 294 16.47 -27.02 -5.35
C SER A 294 17.60 -27.98 -5.70
N SER A 295 17.36 -28.78 -6.75
CA SER A 295 18.39 -29.61 -7.40
C SER A 295 19.48 -28.80 -8.10
N GLU A 296 19.26 -27.49 -8.34
CA GLU A 296 20.21 -26.54 -8.93
C GLU A 296 21.11 -25.89 -7.87
N GLN A 297 20.80 -26.08 -6.58
CA GLN A 297 21.61 -25.56 -5.48
C GLN A 297 23.03 -26.12 -5.55
N LYS A 298 24.02 -25.23 -5.46
CA LYS A 298 25.43 -25.61 -5.31
C LYS A 298 25.72 -25.92 -3.83
N ASP A 299 26.49 -26.98 -3.59
CA ASP A 299 26.84 -27.45 -2.23
C ASP A 299 27.78 -26.51 -1.44
N THR A 300 28.17 -25.37 -2.02
CA THR A 300 29.14 -24.41 -1.46
C THR A 300 28.50 -23.26 -0.67
N ILE A 301 27.32 -23.45 -0.10
CA ILE A 301 26.78 -22.47 0.86
C ILE A 301 27.59 -22.57 2.16
N ASN A 302 28.23 -21.46 2.54
CA ASN A 302 28.95 -21.29 3.80
C ASN A 302 27.96 -21.18 4.99
N GLU A 303 28.32 -21.74 6.14
CA GLU A 303 27.66 -21.56 7.45
C GLU A 303 27.49 -20.07 7.87
N ASP A 304 28.29 -19.15 7.32
CA ASP A 304 28.21 -17.69 7.57
C ASP A 304 27.15 -16.96 6.72
N ALA A 305 26.41 -17.66 5.85
CA ALA A 305 25.40 -17.02 5.01
C ALA A 305 24.24 -16.43 5.85
N ASN A 306 23.98 -15.12 5.70
CA ASN A 306 22.88 -14.44 6.41
C ASN A 306 21.56 -14.54 5.65
N PHE A 307 21.11 -15.77 5.40
CA PHE A 307 19.76 -15.98 4.89
C PHE A 307 18.73 -15.61 5.93
N TYR A 308 17.67 -14.95 5.48
CA TYR A 308 16.58 -14.55 6.34
C TYR A 308 15.23 -14.74 5.65
N ILE A 309 14.20 -14.78 6.48
CA ILE A 309 12.80 -14.72 6.05
C ILE A 309 12.08 -13.60 6.80
N THR A 310 11.28 -12.83 6.08
CA THR A 310 10.34 -11.87 6.65
C THR A 310 8.93 -12.38 6.37
N ILE A 311 8.08 -12.47 7.40
CA ILE A 311 6.71 -12.97 7.28
C ILE A 311 5.77 -11.78 7.40
N TYR A 312 4.92 -11.58 6.40
CA TYR A 312 3.93 -10.52 6.37
C TYR A 312 2.55 -11.11 6.62
N GLY A 313 1.77 -10.46 7.48
CA GLY A 313 0.40 -10.87 7.73
C GLY A 313 -0.53 -9.70 7.96
N GLN A 314 -1.80 -10.01 8.22
CA GLN A 314 -2.86 -9.01 8.38
C GLN A 314 -2.64 -8.04 9.56
N LYS A 315 -1.98 -8.47 10.64
CA LYS A 315 -1.81 -7.65 11.85
C LYS A 315 -0.54 -6.80 11.78
N ASP A 316 0.54 -7.36 11.25
CA ASP A 316 1.88 -6.75 11.19
C ASP A 316 2.81 -7.60 10.31
N GLN A 317 4.09 -7.26 10.28
CA GLN A 317 5.19 -8.05 9.71
C GLN A 317 6.21 -8.43 10.79
N THR A 318 6.91 -9.55 10.62
CA THR A 318 8.07 -9.85 11.47
C THR A 318 9.24 -8.93 11.11
N LYS A 319 10.20 -8.77 12.03
CA LYS A 319 11.56 -8.37 11.62
C LYS A 319 12.19 -9.47 10.75
N LYS A 320 13.33 -9.19 10.11
CA LYS A 320 14.15 -10.21 9.42
C LYS A 320 14.48 -11.36 10.38
N LEU A 321 13.97 -12.56 10.09
CA LEU A 321 14.24 -13.78 10.85
C LEU A 321 15.43 -14.49 10.20
N TYR A 322 16.63 -14.20 10.69
CA TYR A 322 17.85 -14.84 10.19
C TYR A 322 17.88 -16.33 10.52
N LEU A 323 17.98 -17.18 9.49
CA LEU A 323 17.88 -18.65 9.61
C LEU A 323 18.98 -19.23 10.53
N LYS A 324 20.16 -18.61 10.56
CA LYS A 324 21.24 -18.97 11.49
C LYS A 324 20.87 -18.83 12.98
N HIS A 325 19.88 -17.99 13.31
CA HIS A 325 19.38 -17.78 14.68
C HIS A 325 18.17 -18.64 15.02
N ALA A 326 17.70 -19.48 14.09
CA ALA A 326 16.56 -20.36 14.33
C ALA A 326 16.87 -21.46 15.36
N ILE A 327 15.80 -21.93 16.00
CA ILE A 327 15.82 -23.16 16.79
C ILE A 327 15.73 -24.33 15.80
N ILE A 328 16.81 -25.11 15.66
CA ILE A 328 16.89 -26.25 14.74
C ILE A 328 17.56 -27.46 15.38
N SER A 329 17.16 -28.66 14.97
CA SER A 329 17.65 -29.93 15.52
C SER A 329 19.03 -30.33 14.99
N ASP A 330 19.39 -29.94 13.76
CA ASP A 330 20.71 -30.15 13.17
C ASP A 330 21.19 -28.85 12.54
N LYS A 331 22.38 -28.38 12.94
CA LYS A 331 23.01 -27.16 12.40
C LYS A 331 24.05 -27.48 11.33
N LYS A 332 24.34 -28.75 11.07
CA LYS A 332 25.35 -29.16 10.09
C LYS A 332 24.70 -29.33 8.73
N ASN A 333 25.42 -29.01 7.66
CA ASN A 333 25.04 -29.35 6.28
C ASN A 333 23.74 -28.69 5.78
N LEU A 334 23.42 -27.50 6.26
CA LEU A 334 22.24 -26.75 5.84
C LEU A 334 22.34 -26.29 4.38
N PHE A 335 21.19 -26.18 3.70
CA PHE A 335 21.06 -25.58 2.37
C PHE A 335 21.84 -26.30 1.26
N LYS A 336 22.09 -27.60 1.42
CA LYS A 336 22.66 -28.43 0.36
C LYS A 336 21.69 -28.63 -0.79
N LYS A 337 22.16 -29.22 -1.89
CA LYS A 337 21.29 -29.70 -2.95
C LYS A 337 20.17 -30.61 -2.43
N ASP A 338 18.94 -30.31 -2.85
CA ASP A 338 17.71 -31.06 -2.49
C ASP A 338 17.45 -31.19 -0.97
N ASP A 339 18.02 -30.28 -0.17
CA ASP A 339 17.89 -30.26 1.28
C ASP A 339 16.49 -29.81 1.73
N LYS A 340 16.07 -30.32 2.89
CA LYS A 340 14.79 -30.01 3.53
C LYS A 340 15.02 -29.74 5.01
N THR A 341 15.10 -28.47 5.36
CA THR A 341 15.38 -28.05 6.73
C THR A 341 14.19 -27.30 7.33
N GLU A 342 13.77 -27.70 8.54
CA GLU A 342 12.75 -27.00 9.34
C GLU A 342 13.43 -26.07 10.35
N PHE A 343 13.10 -24.77 10.26
CA PHE A 343 13.54 -23.70 11.15
C PHE A 343 12.42 -23.27 12.07
N GLU A 344 12.64 -23.24 13.39
CA GLU A 344 11.65 -22.73 14.34
C GLU A 344 12.02 -21.35 14.87
N PHE A 345 11.04 -20.43 14.84
CA PHE A 345 11.14 -19.09 15.45
C PHE A 345 9.96 -18.84 16.38
N LYS A 346 10.22 -18.13 17.48
CA LYS A 346 9.17 -17.54 18.33
C LYS A 346 9.24 -16.03 18.17
N THR A 347 8.16 -15.45 17.66
CA THR A 347 8.09 -14.01 17.36
C THR A 347 6.63 -13.55 17.39
N MET A 348 6.36 -12.28 17.07
CA MET A 348 5.00 -11.73 17.10
C MET A 348 4.02 -12.49 16.20
N ASP A 349 2.74 -12.48 16.58
CA ASP A 349 1.64 -13.00 15.76
C ASP A 349 1.30 -12.00 14.63
N VAL A 350 1.65 -12.32 13.38
CA VAL A 350 1.34 -11.49 12.21
C VAL A 350 -0.12 -11.62 11.73
N GLY A 351 -0.94 -12.44 12.40
CA GLY A 351 -2.28 -12.79 11.94
C GLY A 351 -2.23 -13.71 10.73
N LYS A 352 -3.22 -13.63 9.83
CA LYS A 352 -3.25 -14.43 8.60
C LYS A 352 -2.10 -14.02 7.68
N ILE A 353 -1.23 -14.96 7.30
CA ILE A 353 -0.06 -14.69 6.46
C ILE A 353 -0.49 -14.34 5.02
N SER A 354 0.05 -13.25 4.49
CA SER A 354 -0.29 -12.70 3.16
C SER A 354 0.85 -12.87 2.14
N LYS A 355 2.11 -12.79 2.56
CA LYS A 355 3.32 -13.04 1.75
C LYS A 355 4.52 -13.33 2.66
N ILE A 356 5.60 -13.80 2.06
CA ILE A 356 6.92 -13.84 2.70
C ILE A 356 7.95 -13.16 1.81
N ALA A 357 9.02 -12.65 2.41
CA ALA A 357 10.21 -12.26 1.69
C ALA A 357 11.37 -13.17 2.11
N LEU A 358 12.11 -13.70 1.14
CA LEU A 358 13.32 -14.47 1.36
C LEU A 358 14.49 -13.66 0.84
N GLY A 359 15.51 -13.47 1.67
CA GLY A 359 16.67 -12.68 1.28
C GLY A 359 17.96 -13.17 1.88
N GLN A 360 19.03 -12.56 1.41
CA GLN A 360 20.40 -12.80 1.87
C GLN A 360 21.12 -11.46 2.06
N ASP A 361 21.62 -11.23 3.26
CA ASP A 361 22.46 -10.07 3.55
C ASP A 361 23.96 -10.44 3.59
N ASP A 362 24.80 -9.57 3.03
CA ASP A 362 26.23 -9.43 3.30
C ASP A 362 27.02 -10.75 3.40
N SER A 363 27.33 -11.34 2.23
CA SER A 363 28.28 -12.43 2.11
C SER A 363 29.54 -11.97 1.39
N GLU A 364 30.71 -12.27 1.96
CA GLU A 364 32.02 -11.99 1.33
C GLU A 364 32.18 -12.69 -0.04
N ASN A 365 31.37 -13.73 -0.31
CA ASN A 365 31.32 -14.48 -1.56
C ASN A 365 29.98 -14.28 -2.29
N GLU A 366 29.97 -14.45 -3.62
CA GLU A 366 28.74 -14.58 -4.43
C GLU A 366 28.02 -15.90 -4.12
N LEU A 367 27.44 -16.00 -2.92
CA LEU A 367 26.60 -17.14 -2.57
C LEU A 367 25.27 -17.00 -3.31
N VAL A 368 24.80 -18.15 -3.79
CA VAL A 368 23.61 -18.27 -4.61
C VAL A 368 22.67 -19.26 -3.94
N TRP A 369 21.50 -18.79 -3.53
CA TRP A 369 20.52 -19.58 -2.80
C TRP A 369 19.32 -19.91 -3.68
N HIS A 370 19.26 -21.17 -4.12
CA HIS A 370 18.20 -21.71 -4.94
C HIS A 370 17.16 -22.38 -4.05
N VAL A 371 16.02 -21.71 -3.88
CA VAL A 371 14.90 -22.21 -3.08
C VAL A 371 13.83 -22.74 -4.02
N ASP A 372 13.37 -23.96 -3.77
CA ASP A 372 12.23 -24.54 -4.47
C ASP A 372 10.93 -24.04 -3.85
N ASN A 373 10.75 -24.30 -2.55
CA ASN A 373 9.55 -23.89 -1.82
C ASN A 373 9.82 -23.69 -0.34
N VAL A 374 8.96 -22.89 0.28
CA VAL A 374 8.92 -22.66 1.73
C VAL A 374 7.53 -23.02 2.25
N THR A 375 7.47 -23.75 3.35
CA THR A 375 6.22 -24.07 4.04
C THR A 375 6.26 -23.56 5.46
N ILE A 376 5.33 -22.69 5.82
CA ILE A 376 5.18 -22.16 7.18
C ILE A 376 4.02 -22.88 7.85
N LYS A 377 4.30 -23.49 9.00
CA LYS A 377 3.33 -24.12 9.89
C LYS A 377 3.21 -23.34 11.19
N ARG A 378 1.96 -23.11 11.60
CA ARG A 378 1.56 -22.55 12.89
C ARG A 378 0.43 -23.41 13.46
N THR A 379 0.02 -23.15 14.70
CA THR A 379 -0.98 -23.97 15.42
C THR A 379 -2.25 -24.25 14.61
N ASN A 380 -2.70 -23.32 13.77
CA ASN A 380 -3.98 -23.40 13.05
C ASN A 380 -3.85 -23.29 11.52
N GLU A 381 -2.65 -23.18 10.96
CA GLU A 381 -2.46 -22.99 9.52
C GLU A 381 -1.15 -23.60 9.01
N THR A 382 -1.19 -24.09 7.77
CA THR A 382 -0.01 -24.50 6.99
C THR A 382 -0.11 -23.85 5.63
N ILE A 383 0.89 -23.06 5.27
CA ILE A 383 0.91 -22.28 4.03
C ILE A 383 2.21 -22.58 3.29
N THR A 384 2.11 -22.86 1.99
CA THR A 384 3.26 -23.14 1.13
C THR A 384 3.46 -21.98 0.15
N PHE A 385 4.71 -21.65 -0.13
CA PHE A 385 5.16 -20.59 -1.02
C PHE A 385 6.09 -21.22 -2.05
N ASN A 386 5.75 -21.13 -3.33
CA ASN A 386 6.63 -21.59 -4.41
C ASN A 386 7.65 -20.50 -4.74
N ALA A 387 8.93 -20.82 -4.61
CA ALA A 387 10.01 -19.91 -4.93
C ALA A 387 10.52 -20.18 -6.35
N GLU A 388 10.97 -21.41 -6.62
CA GLU A 388 11.63 -21.86 -7.87
C GLU A 388 12.62 -20.82 -8.43
N GLN A 389 13.32 -20.14 -7.54
CA GLN A 389 14.11 -18.95 -7.88
C GLN A 389 15.43 -18.91 -7.12
N THR A 390 16.34 -18.16 -7.73
CA THR A 390 17.68 -17.93 -7.22
C THR A 390 17.70 -16.60 -6.49
N ILE A 391 18.12 -16.61 -5.24
CA ILE A 391 18.33 -15.42 -4.42
C ILE A 391 19.84 -15.14 -4.43
N GLY A 392 20.20 -14.00 -5.01
CA GLY A 392 21.58 -13.54 -5.09
C GLY A 392 22.02 -12.77 -3.85
N ARG A 393 23.29 -12.34 -3.86
CA ARG A 393 23.86 -11.49 -2.82
C ARG A 393 23.05 -10.18 -2.66
N ASN A 394 22.78 -9.79 -1.41
CA ASN A 394 22.05 -8.56 -1.08
C ASN A 394 20.71 -8.43 -1.82
N SER A 395 20.12 -9.57 -2.16
CA SER A 395 18.86 -9.64 -2.90
C SER A 395 17.79 -10.25 -2.02
N GLU A 396 16.55 -9.83 -2.28
CA GLU A 396 15.36 -10.33 -1.62
C GLU A 396 14.32 -10.63 -2.69
N ILE A 397 13.56 -11.72 -2.50
CA ILE A 397 12.42 -12.06 -3.35
C ILE A 397 11.16 -12.16 -2.49
N GLU A 398 10.05 -11.63 -2.99
CA GLU A 398 8.74 -11.80 -2.39
C GLU A 398 8.03 -13.03 -2.96
N LEU A 399 7.42 -13.82 -2.08
CA LEU A 399 6.65 -15.01 -2.44
C LEU A 399 5.23 -14.90 -1.91
N LEU A 400 4.27 -15.19 -2.78
CA LEU A 400 2.85 -15.27 -2.41
C LEU A 400 2.43 -16.70 -2.00
N PRO A 401 1.43 -16.84 -1.12
CA PRO A 401 0.84 -18.12 -0.79
C PRO A 401 0.43 -18.86 -2.05
N SER A 402 0.93 -20.08 -2.18
CA SER A 402 0.64 -20.97 -3.29
C SER A 402 -0.42 -21.98 -2.86
N ALA A 403 -1.47 -22.11 -3.66
CA ALA A 403 -2.41 -23.21 -3.49
C ALA A 403 -1.66 -24.52 -3.81
N ILE A 404 -1.79 -25.53 -2.94
CA ILE A 404 -1.23 -26.90 -3.00
C ILE A 404 -0.86 -27.31 -4.45
N PRO A 405 0.35 -27.85 -4.72
CA PRO A 405 0.95 -27.94 -6.04
C PRO A 405 0.17 -28.88 -6.97
N LYS A 406 -0.86 -28.36 -7.62
CA LYS A 406 -1.31 -28.91 -8.90
C LYS A 406 -0.42 -28.29 -9.96
N LYS A 407 0.66 -29.00 -10.29
CA LYS A 407 1.52 -28.74 -11.45
C LYS A 407 0.73 -28.95 -12.74
N THR A 408 -0.25 -28.10 -12.99
CA THR A 408 -0.95 -28.06 -14.27
C THR A 408 -0.18 -27.06 -15.13
N GLU A 409 0.75 -27.56 -15.93
CA GLU A 409 1.44 -26.71 -16.89
C GLU A 409 0.51 -26.34 -18.04
N ILE A 410 0.43 -25.04 -18.33
CA ILE A 410 -0.32 -24.51 -19.47
C ILE A 410 0.57 -23.61 -20.30
N THR A 411 0.16 -23.38 -21.54
CA THR A 411 0.83 -22.46 -22.44
C THR A 411 0.38 -21.02 -22.16
N TYR A 412 1.35 -20.14 -21.96
CA TYR A 412 1.18 -18.70 -21.93
C TYR A 412 1.72 -18.11 -23.22
N LYS A 413 0.99 -17.15 -23.80
CA LYS A 413 1.47 -16.33 -24.91
C LYS A 413 1.57 -14.88 -24.47
N ILE A 414 2.76 -14.30 -24.56
CA ILE A 414 3.00 -12.88 -24.28
C ILE A 414 3.11 -12.15 -25.61
N LEU A 415 2.40 -11.05 -25.73
CA LEU A 415 2.49 -10.11 -26.84
C LEU A 415 2.94 -8.77 -26.27
N ILE A 416 4.14 -8.33 -26.63
CA ILE A 416 4.65 -6.99 -26.32
C ILE A 416 4.40 -6.08 -27.52
N ARG A 417 3.81 -4.91 -27.28
CA ARG A 417 3.70 -3.84 -28.26
C ARG A 417 4.73 -2.77 -27.93
N THR A 418 5.67 -2.52 -28.84
CA THR A 418 6.69 -1.48 -28.65
C THR A 418 6.15 -0.10 -29.01
N GLY A 419 6.67 0.93 -28.36
CA GLY A 419 6.28 2.32 -28.57
C GLY A 419 6.96 2.97 -29.77
N THR A 420 6.67 4.26 -29.95
CA THR A 420 7.16 5.07 -31.08
C THR A 420 8.63 5.50 -30.94
N SER A 421 9.17 5.44 -29.72
CA SER A 421 10.55 5.82 -29.39
C SER A 421 11.47 4.60 -29.26
N GLN A 422 10.98 3.40 -29.56
CA GLN A 422 11.77 2.16 -29.54
C GLN A 422 12.97 2.24 -30.48
N GLU A 423 14.14 1.82 -30.00
CA GLU A 423 15.35 1.75 -30.82
C GLU A 423 15.36 0.44 -31.64
N GLU A 424 15.69 0.55 -32.92
CA GLU A 424 15.79 -0.59 -33.83
C GLU A 424 16.97 -1.48 -33.43
N GLY A 425 16.77 -2.79 -33.43
CA GLY A 425 17.84 -3.74 -33.10
C GLY A 425 18.04 -3.95 -31.61
N ASN A 426 17.17 -3.43 -30.74
CA ASN A 426 17.19 -3.77 -29.32
C ASN A 426 16.84 -5.27 -29.13
N ASP A 427 17.82 -6.06 -28.72
CA ASP A 427 17.73 -7.47 -28.37
C ASP A 427 17.98 -7.72 -26.87
N SER A 428 17.95 -6.65 -26.07
CA SER A 428 18.24 -6.73 -24.63
C SER A 428 17.27 -7.65 -23.93
N ASN A 429 17.80 -8.50 -23.05
CA ASN A 429 17.04 -9.49 -22.30
C ASN A 429 16.00 -8.84 -21.38
N LEU A 430 14.72 -9.13 -21.64
CA LEU A 430 13.61 -8.79 -20.75
C LEU A 430 13.25 -9.98 -19.86
N TYR A 431 12.93 -9.70 -18.61
CA TYR A 431 12.47 -10.70 -17.65
C TYR A 431 11.06 -10.41 -17.17
N LEU A 432 10.28 -11.47 -16.98
CA LEU A 432 8.90 -11.37 -16.52
C LEU A 432 8.64 -12.33 -15.35
N ILE A 433 7.99 -11.83 -14.31
CA ILE A 433 7.34 -12.63 -13.28
C ILE A 433 5.84 -12.38 -13.34
N ILE A 434 5.04 -13.44 -13.40
CA ILE A 434 3.57 -13.36 -13.44
C ILE A 434 3.03 -13.81 -12.09
N TYR A 435 2.23 -12.95 -11.46
CA TYR A 435 1.56 -13.23 -10.20
C TYR A 435 0.07 -13.48 -10.46
N GLY A 436 -0.50 -14.49 -9.82
CA GLY A 436 -1.91 -14.83 -9.96
C GLY A 436 -2.48 -15.47 -8.71
N LYS A 437 -3.77 -15.83 -8.78
CA LYS A 437 -4.54 -16.39 -7.66
C LYS A 437 -3.90 -17.62 -7.01
N ASN A 438 -3.19 -18.44 -7.78
CA ASN A 438 -2.64 -19.72 -7.32
C ASN A 438 -1.15 -19.64 -6.94
N GLY A 439 -0.52 -18.47 -7.08
CA GLY A 439 0.91 -18.27 -6.79
C GLY A 439 1.56 -17.37 -7.84
N GLN A 440 2.84 -17.59 -8.08
CA GLN A 440 3.63 -16.83 -9.06
C GLN A 440 4.51 -17.75 -9.89
N THR A 441 4.99 -17.24 -11.02
CA THR A 441 5.97 -17.92 -11.86
C THR A 441 7.38 -17.70 -11.31
N LYS A 442 8.32 -18.53 -11.72
CA LYS A 442 9.75 -18.14 -11.70
C LYS A 442 10.00 -16.93 -12.60
N LYS A 443 11.19 -16.33 -12.51
CA LYS A 443 11.66 -15.30 -13.45
C LYS A 443 11.82 -15.90 -14.85
N ILE A 444 11.00 -15.44 -15.80
CA ILE A 444 10.96 -15.92 -17.18
C ILE A 444 11.83 -14.99 -18.03
N LEU A 445 12.74 -15.55 -18.82
CA LEU A 445 13.53 -14.81 -19.79
C LEU A 445 12.80 -14.73 -21.15
N LEU A 446 12.54 -13.50 -21.61
CA LEU A 446 11.99 -13.19 -22.92
C LEU A 446 13.14 -12.83 -23.86
N ASN A 447 13.48 -13.75 -24.77
CA ASN A 447 14.59 -13.60 -25.69
C ASN A 447 14.29 -14.29 -27.03
N GLU A 448 15.25 -14.27 -27.97
CA GLU A 448 15.09 -14.89 -29.30
C GLU A 448 14.75 -16.39 -29.27
N THR A 449 15.09 -17.13 -28.20
CA THR A 449 14.73 -18.56 -28.09
C THR A 449 13.27 -18.79 -27.72
N THR A 450 12.64 -17.84 -27.04
CA THR A 450 11.22 -17.90 -26.64
C THR A 450 10.31 -17.10 -27.57
N LYS A 451 10.91 -16.32 -28.49
CA LYS A 451 10.22 -15.51 -29.51
C LYS A 451 9.60 -16.40 -30.59
N THR A 452 8.32 -16.21 -30.86
CA THR A 452 7.58 -17.00 -31.86
C THR A 452 7.58 -16.34 -33.24
N ASN A 453 7.64 -15.01 -33.31
CA ASN A 453 7.76 -14.27 -34.57
C ASN A 453 9.24 -14.00 -34.89
N LYS A 454 9.80 -14.82 -35.79
CA LYS A 454 11.23 -14.85 -36.16
C LYS A 454 11.71 -13.65 -36.99
N ASP A 455 11.02 -12.51 -36.97
CA ASP A 455 11.50 -11.33 -37.70
C ASP A 455 12.76 -10.77 -37.01
N SER A 456 13.74 -10.41 -37.84
CA SER A 456 15.04 -9.92 -37.41
C SER A 456 14.92 -8.46 -36.97
N SER A 457 15.37 -8.18 -35.74
CA SER A 457 15.35 -6.89 -35.01
C SER A 457 13.98 -6.37 -34.60
N VAL A 458 13.81 -6.08 -33.30
CA VAL A 458 12.64 -5.39 -32.74
C VAL A 458 12.60 -3.95 -33.27
N LYS A 459 11.43 -3.50 -33.74
CA LYS A 459 11.23 -2.18 -34.36
C LYS A 459 10.24 -1.31 -33.56
N LYS A 460 10.07 -0.06 -33.98
CA LYS A 460 9.04 0.88 -33.49
C LYS A 460 7.63 0.41 -33.86
N ASN A 461 6.68 0.53 -32.93
CA ASN A 461 5.28 0.10 -33.11
C ASN A 461 5.11 -1.37 -33.51
N ASP A 462 6.09 -2.19 -33.15
CA ASP A 462 6.14 -3.61 -33.49
C ASP A 462 5.35 -4.44 -32.47
N LYS A 463 5.09 -5.69 -32.84
CA LYS A 463 4.44 -6.69 -32.01
C LYS A 463 5.39 -7.86 -31.86
N VAL A 464 5.91 -8.06 -30.65
CA VAL A 464 6.82 -9.17 -30.35
C VAL A 464 6.06 -10.22 -29.56
N GLU A 465 6.08 -11.46 -30.04
CA GLU A 465 5.35 -12.57 -29.44
C GLU A 465 6.29 -13.60 -28.81
N TYR A 466 5.98 -14.03 -27.60
CA TYR A 466 6.69 -15.07 -26.86
C TYR A 466 5.72 -16.15 -26.40
N GLU A 467 6.19 -17.40 -26.33
CA GLU A 467 5.39 -18.54 -25.88
C GLU A 467 6.19 -19.46 -24.95
N PHE A 468 5.60 -19.86 -23.84
CA PHE A 468 6.21 -20.79 -22.88
C PHE A 468 5.15 -21.63 -22.18
N LYS A 469 5.59 -22.78 -21.68
CA LYS A 469 4.76 -23.72 -20.92
C LYS A 469 5.27 -23.79 -19.49
N ILE A 470 4.44 -23.37 -18.53
CA ILE A 470 4.77 -23.33 -17.10
C ILE A 470 3.54 -23.59 -16.24
N ASN A 471 3.74 -23.78 -14.94
CA ASN A 471 2.65 -23.97 -13.97
C ASN A 471 1.63 -22.82 -14.00
N ASP A 472 0.36 -23.19 -14.00
CA ASP A 472 -0.75 -22.25 -14.03
C ASP A 472 -0.88 -21.42 -12.73
N VAL A 473 -0.58 -20.12 -12.81
CA VAL A 473 -0.74 -19.18 -11.68
C VAL A 473 -2.19 -18.76 -11.42
N GLY A 474 -3.16 -19.28 -12.18
CA GLY A 474 -4.56 -18.86 -12.07
C GLY A 474 -4.82 -17.50 -12.72
N LYS A 475 -5.92 -16.85 -12.33
CA LYS A 475 -6.26 -15.50 -12.80
C LYS A 475 -5.10 -14.54 -12.47
N ILE A 476 -4.56 -13.89 -13.49
CA ILE A 476 -3.40 -12.99 -13.35
C ILE A 476 -3.81 -11.74 -12.58
N ALA A 477 -3.02 -11.40 -11.57
CA ALA A 477 -3.26 -10.29 -10.65
C ALA A 477 -2.28 -9.13 -10.87
N LYS A 478 -1.01 -9.42 -11.19
CA LYS A 478 0.02 -8.44 -11.56
C LYS A 478 1.15 -9.12 -12.32
N ILE A 479 2.00 -8.32 -12.95
CA ILE A 479 3.27 -8.76 -13.51
C ILE A 479 4.40 -7.85 -13.02
N VAL A 480 5.61 -8.38 -12.98
CA VAL A 480 6.82 -7.60 -12.77
C VAL A 480 7.71 -7.79 -13.98
N LEU A 481 8.03 -6.68 -14.64
CA LEU A 481 8.88 -6.61 -15.81
C LEU A 481 10.22 -6.01 -15.39
N SER A 482 11.34 -6.65 -15.76
CA SER A 482 12.67 -6.12 -15.46
C SER A 482 13.65 -6.34 -16.62
N GLN A 483 14.73 -5.56 -16.63
CA GLN A 483 15.82 -5.67 -17.60
C GLN A 483 17.14 -5.98 -16.88
N ASN A 484 18.05 -6.74 -17.53
CA ASN A 484 19.31 -7.15 -16.89
C ASN A 484 20.23 -5.94 -16.58
N PRO A 485 20.84 -5.85 -15.38
CA PRO A 485 21.92 -4.90 -15.07
C PRO A 485 23.17 -5.03 -15.96
N ASN A 486 23.50 -6.25 -16.38
CA ASN A 486 24.80 -6.54 -16.98
C ASN A 486 24.70 -6.67 -18.50
N GLU A 487 24.78 -5.53 -19.19
CA GLU A 487 25.25 -5.32 -20.57
C GLU A 487 25.10 -3.83 -20.93
N GLN A 488 25.69 -3.37 -22.03
CA GLN A 488 25.35 -2.08 -22.66
C GLN A 488 23.95 -2.20 -23.29
N THR A 489 22.92 -2.41 -22.47
CA THR A 489 21.58 -2.73 -22.94
C THR A 489 20.81 -1.48 -23.33
N LEU A 490 20.13 -1.52 -24.47
CA LEU A 490 19.24 -0.46 -24.92
C LEU A 490 17.91 -0.52 -24.15
N SER A 491 17.34 0.64 -23.82
CA SER A 491 16.03 0.72 -23.15
C SER A 491 14.91 0.17 -24.03
N TRP A 492 13.92 -0.50 -23.43
CA TRP A 492 12.71 -0.93 -24.12
C TRP A 492 11.60 0.11 -23.98
N ASP A 493 11.16 0.71 -25.08
CA ASP A 493 9.95 1.54 -25.12
C ASP A 493 8.73 0.64 -25.36
N ILE A 494 7.90 0.44 -24.33
CA ILE A 494 6.78 -0.50 -24.36
C ILE A 494 5.47 0.26 -24.17
N ASP A 495 4.55 0.12 -25.12
CA ASP A 495 3.17 0.61 -24.98
C ASP A 495 2.40 -0.26 -23.99
N ASN A 496 2.34 -1.57 -24.28
CA ASN A 496 1.62 -2.54 -23.46
C ASN A 496 2.14 -3.97 -23.65
N ILE A 497 1.84 -4.80 -22.65
CA ILE A 497 2.06 -6.23 -22.64
C ILE A 497 0.70 -6.92 -22.54
N THR A 498 0.43 -7.89 -23.41
CA THR A 498 -0.77 -8.71 -23.39
C THR A 498 -0.40 -10.16 -23.14
N ILE A 499 -0.94 -10.74 -22.08
CA ILE A 499 -0.73 -12.13 -21.70
C ILE A 499 -2.00 -12.92 -21.98
N LYS A 500 -1.89 -13.96 -22.80
CA LYS A 500 -2.95 -14.92 -23.04
C LYS A 500 -2.66 -16.20 -22.28
N ARG A 501 -3.62 -16.63 -21.48
CA ARG A 501 -3.59 -17.81 -20.63
C ARG A 501 -4.89 -18.58 -20.85
N ASN A 502 -4.83 -19.77 -21.43
CA ASN A 502 -6.03 -20.50 -21.86
C ASN A 502 -6.93 -19.61 -22.73
N ASN A 503 -8.19 -19.38 -22.30
CA ASN A 503 -9.16 -18.49 -22.97
C ASN A 503 -9.18 -17.07 -22.39
N GLU A 504 -8.32 -16.76 -21.42
CA GLU A 504 -8.24 -15.45 -20.79
C GLU A 504 -7.14 -14.60 -21.46
N THR A 505 -7.42 -13.32 -21.63
CA THR A 505 -6.44 -12.33 -22.10
C THR A 505 -6.39 -11.20 -21.08
N THR A 506 -5.18 -10.85 -20.65
CA THR A 506 -4.92 -9.78 -19.69
C THR A 506 -3.90 -8.82 -20.29
N THR A 507 -4.24 -7.54 -20.37
CA THR A 507 -3.37 -6.50 -20.93
C THR A 507 -2.85 -5.62 -19.79
N PHE A 508 -1.64 -5.12 -19.93
CA PHE A 508 -0.93 -4.26 -19.00
C PHE A 508 -0.36 -3.09 -19.79
N ASN A 509 -0.84 -1.88 -19.54
CA ASN A 509 -0.27 -0.66 -20.10
C ASN A 509 1.03 -0.35 -19.38
N VAL A 510 2.07 -0.06 -20.15
CA VAL A 510 3.40 0.30 -19.66
C VAL A 510 3.64 1.77 -19.94
N GLU A 511 3.45 2.20 -21.19
CA GLU A 511 3.53 3.59 -21.68
C GLU A 511 4.79 4.34 -21.21
N ARG A 512 5.89 3.61 -21.03
CA ARG A 512 7.18 4.15 -20.63
C ARG A 512 8.34 3.33 -21.19
N LYS A 513 9.51 3.93 -21.14
CA LYS A 513 10.77 3.19 -21.31
C LYS A 513 11.07 2.36 -20.06
N ILE A 514 11.53 1.15 -20.30
CA ILE A 514 12.14 0.24 -19.32
C ILE A 514 13.64 0.39 -19.51
N GLU A 515 14.28 0.92 -18.49
CA GLU A 515 15.71 1.20 -18.50
C GLU A 515 16.50 0.09 -17.81
N LYS A 516 17.83 0.22 -17.85
CA LYS A 516 18.71 -0.65 -17.08
C LYS A 516 18.37 -0.53 -15.59
N ASP A 517 18.32 -1.66 -14.90
CA ASP A 517 17.98 -1.77 -13.47
C ASP A 517 16.51 -1.46 -13.12
N ASP A 518 15.65 -1.19 -14.12
CA ASP A 518 14.22 -1.05 -13.87
C ASP A 518 13.60 -2.38 -13.46
N GLU A 519 12.77 -2.33 -12.41
CA GLU A 519 11.84 -3.38 -12.02
C GLU A 519 10.45 -2.75 -11.91
N VAL A 520 9.64 -2.95 -12.96
CA VAL A 520 8.33 -2.30 -13.11
C VAL A 520 7.23 -3.29 -12.78
N GLU A 521 6.50 -3.02 -11.72
CA GLU A 521 5.28 -3.74 -11.38
C GLU A 521 4.08 -3.14 -12.12
N LEU A 522 3.33 -4.00 -12.80
CA LEU A 522 2.17 -3.61 -13.60
C LEU A 522 0.96 -4.43 -13.17
N THR A 523 -0.19 -3.77 -13.06
CA THR A 523 -1.48 -4.44 -12.79
C THR A 523 -2.37 -4.44 -14.04
N PRO A 524 -3.32 -5.40 -14.16
CA PRO A 524 -4.16 -5.54 -15.35
C PRO A 524 -4.88 -4.24 -15.71
N SER A 525 -4.70 -3.78 -16.95
CA SER A 525 -5.42 -2.68 -17.55
C SER A 525 -6.82 -3.13 -18.00
N PRO A 526 -7.84 -2.26 -17.88
CA PRO A 526 -9.18 -2.55 -18.39
C PRO A 526 -9.15 -2.85 -19.89
N ILE A 527 -9.87 -3.88 -20.33
CA ILE A 527 -10.07 -4.14 -21.76
C ILE A 527 -10.96 -3.03 -22.31
N LEU A 528 -10.35 -2.02 -22.95
CA LEU A 528 -11.09 -1.04 -23.73
C LEU A 528 -11.78 -1.78 -24.89
N LYS A 529 -13.10 -1.96 -24.79
CA LYS A 529 -13.91 -2.33 -25.96
C LYS A 529 -13.70 -1.22 -26.99
N LYS A 530 -13.13 -1.54 -28.15
CA LYS A 530 -12.99 -0.60 -29.26
C LYS A 530 -14.35 0.03 -29.53
N THR A 531 -14.51 1.30 -29.19
CA THR A 531 -15.57 2.13 -29.74
C THR A 531 -15.30 2.26 -31.23
N GLU A 532 -16.24 1.80 -32.05
CA GLU A 532 -16.21 2.05 -33.48
C GLU A 532 -16.19 3.56 -33.69
N THR A 533 -15.11 4.07 -34.28
CA THR A 533 -15.04 5.46 -34.70
C THR A 533 -16.11 5.70 -35.77
N PRO A 534 -16.94 6.77 -35.67
CA PRO A 534 -17.89 7.10 -36.72
C PRO A 534 -17.13 7.39 -38.01
N ARG A 535 -17.54 6.74 -39.11
CA ARG A 535 -17.09 7.06 -40.48
C ARG A 535 -17.19 8.58 -40.69
N LYS A 536 -16.05 9.26 -40.86
CA LYS A 536 -16.03 10.62 -41.41
C LYS A 536 -16.65 10.57 -42.82
N ALA A 537 -17.72 11.32 -43.02
CA ALA A 537 -18.29 11.57 -44.33
C ALA A 537 -17.22 12.23 -45.22
N SER A 538 -16.85 11.53 -46.29
CA SER A 538 -15.99 12.06 -47.35
C SER A 538 -16.75 13.18 -48.08
N LYS A 539 -16.25 14.41 -47.98
CA LYS A 539 -16.60 15.47 -48.93
C LYS A 539 -15.95 15.13 -50.27
N THR A 540 -16.72 14.58 -51.20
CA THR A 540 -16.36 14.51 -52.62
C THR A 540 -16.38 15.92 -53.18
N VAL A 541 -15.21 16.42 -53.55
CA VAL A 541 -15.01 17.59 -54.40
C VAL A 541 -15.39 17.17 -55.82
N ASP A 542 -16.49 17.72 -56.32
CA ASP A 542 -16.94 17.52 -57.69
C ASP A 542 -16.07 18.36 -58.63
N THR A 543 -15.22 17.68 -59.41
CA THR A 543 -14.51 18.25 -60.55
C THR A 543 -14.93 17.46 -61.77
N THR A 544 -16.00 17.90 -62.43
CA THR A 544 -16.37 17.35 -63.73
C THR A 544 -16.27 18.42 -64.81
N SER A 545 -15.22 18.25 -65.60
CA SER A 545 -14.87 18.98 -66.80
C SER A 545 -15.95 18.92 -67.87
N LYS A 546 -16.09 20.04 -68.59
CA LYS A 546 -16.85 20.20 -69.83
C LYS A 546 -16.63 19.06 -70.82
N LEU A 547 -17.71 18.47 -71.34
CA LEU A 547 -17.75 18.01 -72.72
C LEU A 547 -19.13 18.28 -73.33
N VAL A 548 -19.07 19.02 -74.44
CA VAL A 548 -20.17 19.41 -75.31
C VAL A 548 -20.48 18.25 -76.25
N ALA A 549 -21.75 17.85 -76.35
CA ALA A 549 -22.28 17.23 -77.56
C ALA A 549 -23.79 17.50 -77.70
N LYS A 550 -24.13 18.29 -78.71
CA LYS A 550 -25.47 18.43 -79.29
C LYS A 550 -25.98 17.06 -79.75
N THR A 551 -27.27 16.75 -79.58
CA THR A 551 -28.26 16.71 -80.68
C THR A 551 -29.61 16.08 -80.29
N LYS A 552 -30.69 16.80 -80.66
CA LYS A 552 -31.98 16.38 -81.25
C LYS A 552 -32.94 15.40 -80.53
N GLY A 553 -34.21 15.85 -80.42
CA GLY A 553 -35.41 15.00 -80.49
C GLY A 553 -36.57 15.46 -79.60
N LYS A 554 -37.34 16.50 -79.97
CA LYS A 554 -38.80 16.46 -80.22
C LYS A 554 -39.61 15.50 -79.33
N HIS A 555 -40.46 16.02 -78.44
CA HIS A 555 -41.86 16.32 -78.78
C HIS A 555 -42.45 17.39 -77.87
#